data_AF-A0A653JRN3-F1
#
_entry.id   AF-A0A653JRN3-F1
#
_cell.length_a   1.000
_cell.length_b   1.000
_cell.length_c   1.000
_cell.angle_alpha   90.00
_cell.angle_beta   90.00
_cell.angle_gamma   90.00
#
_symmetry.space_group_name_H-M   'P 1'
#
loop_
_entity.id
_entity.type
_entity.pdbx_description
1 polymer ?
#
loop_
_entity_poly.entity_id
_entity_poly.type
_entity_poly.pdbx_seq_one_letter_code
_entity_poly.pdbx_strand_id
1 'polypeptide(L)'
;MKKLDQIGPFPEGDGPRDIRFAGYAAIFNWIDKGGDIIRPGAFGDLADGKSLPLLWQHDPRQPIGRVDHAREDRCGLRVIGTISTATRAGREAVALLSGASGKGLSFGYRVRRATGQHPRQLLDLDVAEISLVTRPMQPRARVHLVQ
;
A
#
# COMPACT_ATOMS: atom_id res chain seq x y z
N MET A 1 -29.94 -31.30 -39.78
CA MET A 1 -29.49 -29.88 -39.74
C MET A 1 -29.45 -29.44 -38.28
N LYS A 2 -28.39 -28.75 -37.88
CA LYS A 2 -27.95 -28.54 -36.49
C LYS A 2 -28.93 -27.66 -35.70
N LYS A 3 -29.24 -28.06 -34.46
CA LYS A 3 -29.86 -27.19 -33.44
C LYS A 3 -28.88 -26.06 -33.13
N LEU A 4 -29.24 -24.83 -33.51
CA LEU A 4 -28.84 -23.64 -32.75
C LEU A 4 -29.61 -23.65 -31.42
N ASP A 5 -29.13 -22.87 -30.45
CA ASP A 5 -29.73 -22.61 -29.14
C ASP A 5 -29.27 -23.52 -28.01
N GLN A 6 -27.98 -23.42 -27.64
CA GLN A 6 -27.53 -23.46 -26.24
C GLN A 6 -26.25 -22.65 -26.07
N ILE A 7 -26.37 -21.31 -26.07
CA ILE A 7 -25.38 -20.48 -25.39
C ILE A 7 -25.80 -20.51 -23.92
N GLY A 8 -25.11 -21.31 -23.11
CA GLY A 8 -25.32 -21.29 -21.66
C GLY A 8 -25.10 -19.88 -21.09
N PRO A 9 -25.68 -19.55 -19.92
CA PRO A 9 -25.50 -18.23 -19.34
C PRO A 9 -24.00 -17.93 -19.21
N PHE A 10 -23.60 -16.71 -19.59
CA PHE A 10 -22.29 -16.19 -19.22
C PHE A 10 -22.17 -16.30 -17.69
N PRO A 11 -21.04 -16.77 -17.13
CA PRO A 11 -20.89 -16.86 -15.69
C PRO A 11 -21.08 -15.47 -15.07
N GLU A 12 -22.18 -15.28 -14.34
CA GLU A 12 -22.37 -14.15 -13.44
C GLU A 12 -21.32 -14.28 -12.33
N GLY A 13 -20.27 -13.45 -12.35
CA GLY A 13 -19.27 -13.49 -11.28
C GLY A 13 -18.06 -12.57 -11.36
N ASP A 14 -17.67 -12.04 -12.51
CA ASP A 14 -16.36 -11.36 -12.67
C ASP A 14 -16.46 -9.85 -12.91
N GLY A 15 -17.40 -9.19 -12.23
CA GLY A 15 -17.36 -7.74 -12.07
C GLY A 15 -16.13 -7.29 -11.26
N PRO A 16 -15.71 -6.01 -11.35
CA PRO A 16 -14.65 -5.47 -10.52
C PRO A 16 -14.92 -5.78 -9.05
N ARG A 17 -14.00 -6.50 -8.41
CA ARG A 17 -14.00 -6.71 -6.96
C ARG A 17 -13.02 -5.77 -6.30
N ASP A 18 -13.42 -5.28 -5.15
CA ASP A 18 -12.55 -4.54 -4.26
C ASP A 18 -11.95 -5.54 -3.26
N ILE A 19 -10.62 -5.55 -3.17
CA ILE A 19 -9.87 -6.38 -2.23
C ILE A 19 -9.39 -5.50 -1.10
N ARG A 20 -9.70 -5.87 0.14
CA ARG A 20 -9.26 -5.12 1.32
C ARG A 20 -7.97 -5.72 1.86
N PHE A 21 -7.13 -4.86 2.44
CA PHE A 21 -5.92 -5.32 3.10
C PHE A 21 -5.61 -4.49 4.33
N ALA A 22 -4.78 -5.06 5.21
CA ALA A 22 -4.18 -4.36 6.32
C ALA A 22 -2.70 -4.73 6.47
N GLY A 23 -1.89 -3.78 6.93
CA GLY A 23 -0.45 -3.96 7.08
C GLY A 23 0.25 -2.76 7.69
N TYR A 24 1.57 -2.70 7.51
CA TYR A 24 2.39 -1.57 7.92
C TYR A 24 3.14 -1.00 6.71
N ALA A 25 2.98 0.30 6.46
CA ALA A 25 3.73 1.01 5.42
C ALA A 25 5.11 1.47 5.91
N ALA A 26 5.27 1.61 7.24
CA ALA A 26 6.51 1.96 7.89
C ALA A 26 6.62 1.27 9.26
N ILE A 27 7.84 0.99 9.69
CA ILE A 27 8.19 0.49 11.02
C ILE A 27 9.15 1.48 11.68
N PHE A 28 8.87 1.86 12.91
CA PHE A 28 9.69 2.81 13.66
C PHE A 28 11.00 2.22 14.13
N ASN A 29 12.02 3.08 14.27
CA ASN A 29 13.31 2.76 14.90
C ASN A 29 14.13 1.69 14.16
N TRP A 30 13.80 1.42 12.90
CA TRP A 30 14.57 0.56 12.01
C TRP A 30 15.19 1.36 10.88
N ILE A 31 16.47 1.12 10.64
CA ILE A 31 17.16 1.68 9.47
C ILE A 31 16.58 1.04 8.20
N ASP A 32 16.19 1.88 7.25
CA ASP A 32 15.75 1.43 5.93
C ASP A 32 16.95 1.25 4.98
N LYS A 33 16.69 0.77 3.75
CA LYS A 33 17.73 0.60 2.73
C LYS A 33 18.35 1.93 2.24
N GLY A 34 17.70 3.06 2.48
CA GLY A 34 18.22 4.39 2.20
C GLY A 34 19.12 4.94 3.32
N GLY A 35 19.13 4.28 4.49
CA GLY A 35 19.91 4.70 5.65
C GLY A 35 19.14 5.58 6.64
N ASP A 36 17.83 5.78 6.43
CA ASP A 36 16.98 6.60 7.30
C ASP A 36 16.32 5.77 8.40
N ILE A 37 16.05 6.42 9.54
CA ILE A 37 15.24 5.87 10.63
C ILE A 37 14.00 6.74 10.80
N ILE A 38 12.82 6.13 10.73
CA ILE A 38 11.55 6.82 11.03
C ILE A 38 11.31 6.74 12.54
N ARG A 39 11.02 7.89 13.18
CA ARG A 39 10.74 7.97 14.62
C ARG A 39 9.24 8.01 14.89
N PRO A 40 8.78 7.52 16.06
CA PRO A 40 7.40 7.72 16.50
C PRO A 40 7.02 9.20 16.50
N GLY A 41 5.80 9.52 16.08
CA GLY A 41 5.31 10.88 15.88
C GLY A 41 5.72 11.52 14.56
N ALA A 42 6.54 10.85 13.73
CA ALA A 42 6.98 11.41 12.44
C ALA A 42 5.85 11.57 11.44
N PHE A 43 4.74 10.85 11.57
CA PHE A 43 3.59 10.99 10.69
C PHE A 43 2.61 12.07 11.17
N GLY A 44 2.80 12.60 12.38
CA GLY A 44 1.97 13.64 12.98
C GLY A 44 0.49 13.29 13.02
N ASP A 45 -0.36 14.31 12.93
CA ASP A 45 -1.80 14.16 12.73
C ASP A 45 -2.09 13.86 11.26
N LEU A 46 -1.63 12.71 10.78
CA LEU A 46 -2.12 12.10 9.56
C LEU A 46 -3.60 11.78 9.83
N ALA A 47 -4.43 12.81 9.65
CA ALA A 47 -5.74 12.91 10.28
C ALA A 47 -6.58 11.67 9.96
N ASP A 48 -7.32 11.18 10.96
CA ASP A 48 -8.40 10.22 10.74
C ASP A 48 -9.29 10.78 9.60
N GLY A 49 -9.18 10.19 8.40
CA GLY A 49 -9.96 10.59 7.23
C GLY A 49 -9.21 11.24 6.06
N LYS A 50 -7.89 11.53 6.14
CA LYS A 50 -7.14 11.92 4.92
C LYS A 50 -6.96 10.67 4.04
N SER A 51 -7.83 10.53 3.04
CA SER A 51 -7.68 9.45 2.07
C SER A 51 -6.41 9.68 1.25
N LEU A 52 -5.43 8.80 1.43
CA LEU A 52 -4.23 8.77 0.61
C LEU A 52 -4.48 7.89 -0.61
N PRO A 53 -3.96 8.26 -1.79
CA PRO A 53 -3.99 7.38 -2.93
C PRO A 53 -3.19 6.11 -2.63
N LEU A 54 -3.71 4.98 -3.09
CA LEU A 54 -2.96 3.73 -3.13
C LEU A 54 -2.43 3.53 -4.55
N LEU A 55 -1.11 3.56 -4.70
CA LEU A 55 -0.44 3.45 -5.99
C LEU A 55 0.22 2.09 -6.19
N TRP A 56 0.50 1.78 -7.45
CA TRP A 56 1.36 0.66 -7.82
C TRP A 56 2.79 1.14 -8.05
N GLN A 57 3.76 0.61 -7.30
CA GLN A 57 5.20 0.86 -7.50
C GLN A 57 5.58 2.36 -7.53
N HIS A 58 4.91 3.19 -6.73
CA HIS A 58 5.08 4.65 -6.70
C HIS A 58 4.76 5.37 -8.04
N ASP A 59 4.08 4.73 -9.01
CA ASP A 59 3.68 5.39 -10.26
C ASP A 59 2.35 6.15 -10.08
N PRO A 60 2.35 7.50 -10.09
CA PRO A 60 1.12 8.29 -9.92
C PRO A 60 0.10 8.12 -11.04
N ARG A 61 0.50 7.52 -12.17
CA ARG A 61 -0.40 7.19 -13.28
C ARG A 61 -1.09 5.83 -13.10
N GLN A 62 -0.73 5.08 -12.06
CA GLN A 62 -1.27 3.77 -11.75
C GLN A 62 -1.88 3.74 -10.34
N PRO A 63 -2.92 4.54 -10.06
CA PRO A 63 -3.72 4.36 -8.87
C PRO A 63 -4.42 3.00 -8.95
N ILE A 64 -4.29 2.22 -7.88
CA ILE A 64 -4.88 0.89 -7.74
C ILE A 64 -5.97 0.85 -6.69
N GLY A 65 -6.24 1.98 -6.02
CA GLY A 65 -7.30 2.10 -5.04
C GLY A 65 -7.04 3.23 -4.07
N ARG A 66 -7.39 3.01 -2.81
CA ARG A 66 -7.29 4.03 -1.76
C ARG A 66 -6.82 3.45 -0.43
N VAL A 67 -6.25 4.31 0.39
CA VAL A 67 -6.02 4.05 1.81
C VAL A 67 -7.24 4.55 2.57
N ASP A 68 -7.89 3.64 3.30
CA ASP A 68 -9.07 3.91 4.11
C ASP A 68 -8.68 4.48 5.48
N HIS A 69 -7.62 3.92 6.07
CA HIS A 69 -7.09 4.35 7.35
C HIS A 69 -5.56 4.28 7.34
N ALA A 70 -4.92 5.29 7.89
CA ALA A 70 -3.48 5.30 8.17
C ALA A 70 -3.27 5.93 9.54
N ARG A 71 -2.69 5.19 10.48
CA ARG A 71 -2.49 5.67 11.85
C ARG A 71 -1.24 5.07 12.46
N GLU A 72 -0.52 5.87 13.24
CA GLU A 72 0.58 5.36 14.04
C GLU A 72 0.07 4.42 15.15
N ASP A 73 0.87 3.40 15.43
CA ASP A 73 0.81 2.65 16.68
C ASP A 73 2.23 2.45 17.25
N ARG A 74 2.37 1.60 18.27
CA ARG A 74 3.67 1.33 18.89
C ARG A 74 4.74 0.76 17.93
N CYS A 75 4.32 0.17 16.82
CA CYS A 75 5.19 -0.48 15.84
C CYS A 75 5.58 0.47 14.71
N GLY A 76 4.64 1.24 14.18
CA GLY A 76 4.85 2.01 12.95
C GLY A 76 3.56 2.64 12.39
N LEU A 77 3.57 2.92 11.08
CA LEU A 77 2.38 3.41 10.38
C LEU A 77 1.55 2.23 9.91
N ARG A 78 0.48 1.93 10.65
CA ARG A 78 -0.51 0.91 10.31
C ARG A 78 -1.45 1.47 9.25
N VAL A 79 -1.72 0.68 8.21
CA VAL A 79 -2.62 1.05 7.13
C VAL A 79 -3.70 0.01 6.89
N ILE A 80 -4.88 0.47 6.52
CA ILE A 80 -5.98 -0.31 5.95
C ILE A 80 -6.32 0.34 4.61
N GLY A 81 -6.41 -0.47 3.56
CA GLY A 81 -6.73 0.04 2.24
C GLY A 81 -7.57 -0.93 1.43
N THR A 82 -8.03 -0.42 0.29
CA THR A 82 -8.87 -1.15 -0.66
C THR A 82 -8.24 -1.03 -2.05
N ILE A 83 -8.01 -2.17 -2.70
CA ILE A 83 -7.53 -2.28 -4.08
C ILE A 83 -8.72 -2.55 -4.99
N SER A 84 -8.88 -1.76 -6.04
CA SER A 84 -9.90 -2.00 -7.06
C SER A 84 -9.34 -2.81 -8.22
N THR A 85 -9.97 -3.93 -8.57
CA THR A 85 -9.58 -4.77 -9.72
C THR A 85 -10.14 -4.28 -11.06
N ALA A 86 -10.78 -3.10 -11.09
CA ALA A 86 -11.30 -2.49 -12.32
C ALA A 86 -10.17 -2.23 -13.35
N THR A 87 -8.97 -1.90 -12.88
CA THR A 87 -7.80 -1.63 -13.74
C THR A 87 -6.87 -2.84 -13.86
N ARG A 88 -6.08 -2.89 -14.94
CA ARG A 88 -5.03 -3.91 -15.10
C ARG A 88 -4.03 -3.88 -13.93
N ALA A 89 -3.58 -2.68 -13.54
CA ALA A 89 -2.65 -2.50 -12.43
C ALA A 89 -3.24 -3.02 -11.10
N GLY A 90 -4.54 -2.80 -10.85
CA GLY A 90 -5.21 -3.35 -9.68
C GLY A 90 -5.24 -4.87 -9.65
N ARG A 91 -5.49 -5.52 -10.80
CA ARG A 91 -5.42 -7.00 -10.91
C ARG A 91 -4.01 -7.53 -10.69
N GLU A 92 -3.00 -6.87 -11.26
CA GLU A 92 -1.59 -7.23 -11.05
C GLU A 92 -1.16 -7.05 -9.59
N ALA A 93 -1.64 -5.98 -8.94
CA ALA A 93 -1.43 -5.73 -7.52
C ALA A 93 -2.01 -6.85 -6.65
N VAL A 94 -3.25 -7.29 -6.92
CA VAL A 94 -3.86 -8.43 -6.22
C VAL A 94 -3.07 -9.72 -6.46
N ALA A 95 -2.64 -9.98 -7.69
CA ALA A 95 -1.80 -11.14 -8.00
C ALA A 95 -0.47 -11.12 -7.24
N LEU A 96 0.13 -9.93 -7.03
CA LEU A 96 1.33 -9.78 -6.20
C LEU A 96 1.06 -10.23 -4.76
N LEU A 97 -0.06 -9.82 -4.16
CA LEU A 97 -0.42 -10.16 -2.78
C LEU A 97 -0.57 -11.68 -2.54
N SER A 98 -0.97 -12.43 -3.56
CA SER A 98 -1.07 -13.89 -3.50
C SER A 98 0.27 -14.61 -3.71
N GLY A 99 1.27 -13.93 -4.29
CA GLY A 99 2.57 -14.50 -4.56
C GLY A 99 3.46 -14.62 -3.31
N ALA A 100 4.26 -15.67 -3.24
CA ALA A 100 5.22 -15.92 -2.14
C ALA A 100 6.23 -14.77 -1.96
N SER A 101 6.48 -13.98 -3.01
CA SER A 101 7.56 -12.98 -3.08
C SER A 101 7.12 -11.54 -2.84
N GLY A 102 5.83 -11.22 -2.65
CA GLY A 102 5.37 -9.84 -2.77
C GLY A 102 4.19 -9.42 -1.90
N LYS A 103 4.47 -8.93 -0.69
CA LYS A 103 3.48 -8.20 0.13
C LYS A 103 4.00 -6.83 0.56
N GLY A 104 4.92 -6.24 -0.21
CA GLY A 104 5.64 -5.04 0.20
C GLY A 104 4.77 -3.80 0.21
N LEU A 105 4.86 -3.02 1.28
CA LEU A 105 4.30 -1.67 1.34
C LEU A 105 5.42 -0.65 1.43
N SER A 106 5.19 0.51 0.83
CA SER A 106 6.07 1.68 0.90
C SER A 106 5.21 2.93 0.89
N PHE A 107 5.83 4.09 1.06
CA PHE A 107 5.12 5.37 1.06
C PHE A 107 6.01 6.47 0.51
N GLY A 108 5.38 7.42 -0.16
CA GLY A 108 6.00 8.60 -0.73
C GLY A 108 5.74 9.78 0.19
N TYR A 109 6.78 10.57 0.45
CA TYR A 109 6.71 11.63 1.44
C TYR A 109 7.69 12.77 1.14
N ARG A 110 7.45 13.91 1.79
CA ARG A 110 8.40 15.01 1.92
C ARG A 110 8.84 15.14 3.38
N VAL A 111 10.13 15.31 3.59
CA VAL A 111 10.69 15.54 4.94
C VAL A 111 10.40 16.98 5.36
N ARG A 112 9.70 17.17 6.48
CA ARG A 112 9.53 18.49 7.13
C ARG A 112 10.59 18.73 8.19
N ARG A 113 10.97 17.69 8.94
CA ARG A 113 12.01 17.77 9.98
C ARG A 113 12.77 16.46 10.12
N ALA A 114 14.09 16.56 10.24
CA ALA A 114 14.99 15.45 10.48
C ALA A 114 16.19 15.88 11.32
N THR A 115 16.92 14.92 11.87
CA THR A 115 18.20 15.15 12.58
C THR A 115 19.20 14.04 12.26
N GLY A 116 20.48 14.28 12.53
CA GLY A 116 21.55 13.33 12.19
C GLY A 116 21.82 13.25 10.69
N GLN A 117 22.78 12.39 10.32
CA GLN A 117 23.23 12.21 8.93
C GLN A 117 23.34 10.72 8.59
N HIS A 118 23.99 9.92 9.45
CA HIS A 118 24.20 8.49 9.24
C HIS A 118 24.05 7.69 10.55
N PRO A 119 22.84 7.24 10.92
CA PRO A 119 21.58 7.41 10.19
C PRO A 119 20.98 8.81 10.39
N ARG A 120 20.28 9.30 9.36
CA ARG A 120 19.37 10.43 9.49
C ARG A 120 18.05 9.92 10.09
N GLN A 121 17.56 10.63 11.10
CA GLN A 121 16.32 10.32 11.79
C GLN A 121 15.22 11.26 11.32
N LEU A 122 14.16 10.69 10.75
CA LEU A 122 12.99 11.41 10.25
C LEU A 122 12.02 11.65 11.41
N LEU A 123 11.72 12.91 11.69
CA LEU A 123 10.98 13.35 12.87
C LEU A 123 9.64 14.01 12.52
N ASP A 124 9.44 14.44 11.28
CA ASP A 124 8.19 15.00 10.77
C ASP A 124 8.13 14.84 9.25
N LEU A 125 7.08 14.20 8.76
CA LEU A 125 6.89 13.77 7.37
C LEU A 125 5.52 14.20 6.84
N ASP A 126 5.52 14.73 5.62
CA ASP A 126 4.33 14.98 4.84
C ASP A 126 4.09 13.82 3.89
N VAL A 127 3.15 12.93 4.22
CA VAL A 127 2.87 11.73 3.41
C VAL A 127 1.97 12.11 2.24
N ALA A 128 2.43 11.75 1.04
CA ALA A 128 1.72 11.99 -0.21
C ALA A 128 0.90 10.78 -0.66
N GLU A 129 1.43 9.57 -0.47
CA GLU A 129 0.82 8.33 -0.98
C GLU A 129 1.34 7.09 -0.24
N ILE A 130 0.57 5.99 -0.35
CA ILE A 130 1.03 4.65 0.02
C ILE A 130 1.06 3.80 -1.26
N SER A 131 2.07 2.94 -1.40
CA SER A 131 2.25 2.10 -2.57
C SER A 131 2.36 0.63 -2.21
N LEU A 132 1.72 -0.22 -3.04
CA LEU A 132 2.07 -1.63 -3.09
C LEU A 132 3.31 -1.80 -3.98
N VAL A 133 4.35 -2.44 -3.44
CA VAL A 133 5.65 -2.54 -4.09
C VAL A 133 6.23 -3.94 -4.00
N THR A 134 7.03 -4.32 -5.00
CA THR A 134 7.76 -5.60 -4.95
C THR A 134 8.93 -5.54 -3.98
N ARG A 135 9.59 -4.38 -3.88
CA ARG A 135 10.82 -4.19 -3.08
C ARG A 135 10.74 -2.92 -2.25
N PRO A 136 10.21 -2.97 -1.03
CA PRO A 136 10.17 -1.79 -0.19
C PRO A 136 11.55 -1.48 0.40
N MET A 137 11.70 -0.20 0.80
CA MET A 137 12.86 0.29 1.52
C MET A 137 13.00 -0.39 2.88
N GLN A 138 11.89 -0.66 3.58
CA GLN A 138 11.87 -1.47 4.79
C GLN A 138 11.38 -2.89 4.49
N PRO A 139 12.19 -3.95 4.69
CA PRO A 139 11.76 -5.34 4.48
C PRO A 139 10.57 -5.78 5.33
N ARG A 140 10.32 -5.12 6.47
CA ARG A 140 9.18 -5.41 7.35
C ARG A 140 7.91 -4.61 7.03
N ALA A 141 7.99 -3.61 6.15
CA ALA A 141 6.80 -2.90 5.67
C ALA A 141 6.05 -3.84 4.71
N ARG A 142 4.95 -4.41 5.21
CA ARG A 142 4.25 -5.53 4.60
C ARG A 142 2.75 -5.48 4.80
N VAL A 143 2.01 -6.00 3.83
CA VAL A 143 0.62 -6.45 3.98
C VAL A 143 0.62 -7.72 4.84
N HIS A 144 -0.20 -7.73 5.88
CA HIS A 144 -0.33 -8.83 6.83
C HIS A 144 -1.66 -9.56 6.71
N LEU A 145 -2.71 -8.88 6.25
CA LEU A 145 -4.05 -9.43 6.06
C LEU A 145 -4.62 -8.98 4.72
N VAL A 146 -5.33 -9.90 4.05
CA VAL A 146 -6.07 -9.65 2.80
C VAL A 146 -7.47 -10.27 2.97
N GLN A 147 -8.51 -9.56 2.54
CA GLN A 147 -9.91 -9.98 2.59
C GLN A 147 -10.60 -9.70 1.25
#